data_AF-A0A8S4RPB8-F1
#
_entry.id   AF-A0A8S4RPB8-F1
#
_cell.length_a   1.000
_cell.length_b   1.000
_cell.length_c   1.000
_cell.angle_alpha   90.00
_cell.angle_beta   90.00
_cell.angle_gamma   90.00
#
_symmetry.space_group_name_H-M   'P 1'
#
loop_
_entity.id
_entity.type
_entity.pdbx_description
1 polymer ?
#
loop_
_entity_poly.entity_id
_entity_poly.type
_entity_poly.pdbx_seq_one_letter_code
_entity_poly.pdbx_strand_id
1 'polypeptide(L)'
;MNLLPKSHKEFSEKDYWNKFFKKRGNKAFEWYGEYLELCTHLHKYIKKSDIILIPGCGNSSLSADLYDIGYPNITNIDVSEVVIRQMKVTNADRTSMRFLYMDALNMTFENEEFNVVLDKGTLDALMPDDSEETNERINKYFNEIKRVLKISGRFVCITLLQSHILSKLLEFFCDKTWMFRVVRCHEAEEKNAENGAGMTLPVFVVVATKFKEMPKLHFLFTFGSYYSALSSTPVLQPIAVHCPGPLVPSGSQHSFDVICASRWGPTNASFTDLLLADQRPSVLLAFRVLRNSLHPSLQIAQTYLIALKLAYRDPRI
;
A
#
# COMPACT_ATOMS: atom_id res chain seq x y z
N MET A 1 15.30 8.31 26.19
CA MET A 1 15.73 6.89 26.13
C MET A 1 15.33 6.34 24.77
N ASN A 2 16.28 5.81 23.99
CA ASN A 2 15.99 5.20 22.69
C ASN A 2 15.27 3.88 22.91
N LEU A 3 13.98 3.85 22.60
CA LEU A 3 13.13 2.66 22.72
C LEU A 3 13.15 1.80 21.45
N LEU A 4 13.62 2.34 20.32
CA LEU A 4 13.65 1.66 19.02
C LEU A 4 14.61 0.45 19.01
N PRO A 5 14.36 -0.54 18.14
CA PRO A 5 15.23 -1.72 18.05
C PRO A 5 16.65 -1.32 17.66
N LYS A 6 17.63 -2.06 18.18
CA LYS A 6 19.05 -1.79 17.87
C LYS A 6 19.55 -2.61 16.68
N SER A 7 18.79 -3.61 16.27
CA SER A 7 19.09 -4.49 15.14
C SER A 7 17.83 -4.81 14.34
N HIS A 8 18.01 -5.15 13.06
CA HIS A 8 16.91 -5.52 12.16
C HIS A 8 16.17 -6.79 12.64
N LYS A 9 16.87 -7.72 13.30
CA LYS A 9 16.28 -8.97 13.84
C LYS A 9 15.24 -8.72 14.93
N GLU A 10 15.53 -7.77 15.82
CA GLU A 10 14.66 -7.42 16.95
C GLU A 10 13.25 -6.97 16.53
N PHE A 11 13.09 -6.40 15.32
CA PHE A 11 11.77 -6.00 14.81
C PHE A 11 10.81 -7.18 14.66
N SER A 12 11.32 -8.39 14.47
CA SER A 12 10.51 -9.59 14.29
C SER A 12 10.28 -10.40 15.58
N GLU A 13 10.84 -9.95 16.71
CA GLU A 13 10.79 -10.70 17.96
C GLU A 13 9.64 -10.25 18.87
N LYS A 14 8.77 -11.20 19.25
CA LYS A 14 7.67 -10.97 20.22
C LYS A 14 8.17 -10.36 21.53
N ASP A 15 9.29 -10.84 22.05
CA ASP A 15 9.82 -10.39 23.35
C ASP A 15 10.34 -8.95 23.31
N TYR A 16 10.87 -8.52 22.16
CA TYR A 16 11.23 -7.13 21.94
C TYR A 16 9.99 -6.23 22.07
N TRP A 17 8.91 -6.55 21.33
CA TRP A 17 7.68 -5.77 21.36
C TRP A 17 7.02 -5.75 22.74
N ASN A 18 7.00 -6.88 23.45
CA ASN A 18 6.54 -6.92 24.83
C ASN A 18 7.31 -5.96 25.75
N LYS A 19 8.64 -5.87 25.61
CA LYS A 19 9.48 -4.92 26.37
C LYS A 19 9.22 -3.49 25.93
N PHE A 20 9.07 -3.25 24.63
CA PHE A 20 8.78 -1.94 24.06
C PHE A 20 7.47 -1.37 24.63
N PHE A 21 6.36 -2.11 24.54
CA PHE A 21 5.06 -1.65 25.03
C PHE A 21 5.02 -1.47 26.55
N LYS A 22 5.65 -2.36 27.32
CA LYS A 22 5.80 -2.19 28.78
C LYS A 22 6.52 -0.89 29.14
N LYS A 23 7.59 -0.53 28.43
CA LYS A 23 8.39 0.68 28.70
C LYS A 23 7.69 1.96 28.22
N ARG A 24 6.97 1.88 27.10
CA ARG A 24 6.28 3.03 26.50
C ARG A 24 5.03 3.44 27.29
N GLY A 25 4.32 2.47 27.87
CA GLY A 25 3.06 2.71 28.58
C GLY A 25 1.93 3.13 27.62
N ASN A 26 1.00 3.96 28.11
CA ASN A 26 -0.27 4.22 27.43
C ASN A 26 -0.20 5.22 26.26
N LYS A 27 0.95 5.85 25.99
CA LYS A 27 1.09 6.81 24.89
C LYS A 27 1.18 6.07 23.55
N ALA A 28 0.30 6.41 22.61
CA ALA A 28 0.34 5.87 21.25
C ALA A 28 1.72 6.04 20.59
N PHE A 29 2.03 5.12 19.69
CA PHE A 29 3.21 5.18 18.85
C PHE A 29 2.82 4.88 17.41
N GLU A 30 3.18 5.79 16.52
CA GLU A 30 2.72 5.77 15.14
C GLU A 30 3.89 5.53 14.19
N TRP A 31 3.80 4.44 13.45
CA TRP A 31 4.66 4.20 12.28
C TRP A 31 4.01 4.82 11.05
N TYR A 32 4.81 5.50 10.23
CA TYR A 32 4.48 5.95 8.88
C TYR A 32 3.29 6.92 8.75
N GLY A 33 3.03 7.70 9.81
CA GLY A 33 1.97 8.70 9.85
C GLY A 33 0.78 8.29 10.70
N GLU A 34 0.02 9.32 11.11
CA GLU A 34 -1.26 9.18 11.80
C GLU A 34 -2.40 9.12 10.77
N TYR A 35 -3.62 8.92 11.25
CA TYR A 35 -4.80 8.85 10.40
C TYR A 35 -4.92 10.07 9.45
N LEU A 36 -4.64 11.29 9.91
CA LEU A 36 -4.83 12.51 9.11
C LEU A 36 -4.00 12.51 7.81
N GLU A 37 -2.76 12.01 7.87
CA GLU A 37 -1.85 11.97 6.71
C GLU A 37 -2.13 10.78 5.78
N LEU A 38 -2.96 9.84 6.22
CA LEU A 38 -3.27 8.61 5.49
C LEU A 38 -4.71 8.59 4.96
N CYS A 39 -5.60 9.41 5.54
CA CYS A 39 -7.04 9.33 5.32
C CYS A 39 -7.43 9.49 3.83
N THR A 40 -6.74 10.37 3.09
CA THR A 40 -6.95 10.60 1.65
C THR A 40 -6.78 9.31 0.84
N HIS A 41 -5.83 8.46 1.24
CA HIS A 41 -5.58 7.18 0.59
C HIS A 41 -6.51 6.09 1.12
N LEU A 42 -6.70 6.02 2.43
CA LEU A 42 -7.54 4.99 3.07
C LEU A 42 -8.99 5.06 2.59
N HIS A 43 -9.58 6.25 2.51
CA HIS A 43 -10.98 6.43 2.09
C HIS A 43 -11.26 6.01 0.64
N LYS A 44 -10.23 5.95 -0.22
CA LYS A 44 -10.37 5.45 -1.60
C LYS A 44 -10.56 3.94 -1.66
N TYR A 45 -10.08 3.22 -0.65
CA TYR A 45 -9.96 1.76 -0.67
C TYR A 45 -10.74 1.06 0.45
N ILE A 46 -11.21 1.80 1.46
CA ILE A 46 -11.92 1.27 2.62
C ILE A 46 -13.27 1.98 2.77
N LYS A 47 -14.35 1.20 2.73
CA LYS A 47 -15.73 1.68 2.94
C LYS A 47 -16.14 1.49 4.39
N LYS A 48 -17.05 2.34 4.88
CA LYS A 48 -17.59 2.23 6.25
C LYS A 48 -18.27 0.89 6.55
N SER A 49 -18.83 0.24 5.53
CA SER A 49 -19.46 -1.08 5.65
C SER A 49 -18.47 -2.25 5.62
N ASP A 50 -17.20 -2.02 5.30
CA ASP A 50 -16.22 -3.10 5.17
C ASP A 50 -15.92 -3.73 6.54
N ILE A 51 -15.71 -5.05 6.54
CA ILE A 51 -15.14 -5.78 7.68
C ILE A 51 -13.61 -5.71 7.55
N ILE A 52 -12.95 -5.08 8.52
CA ILE A 52 -11.54 -4.70 8.46
C ILE A 52 -10.74 -5.54 9.46
N LEU A 53 -9.63 -6.12 8.99
CA LEU A 53 -8.59 -6.72 9.81
C LEU A 53 -7.36 -5.82 9.84
N ILE A 54 -6.82 -5.54 11.03
CA ILE A 54 -5.58 -4.80 11.23
C ILE A 54 -4.57 -5.72 11.93
N PRO A 55 -3.67 -6.39 11.18
CA PRO A 55 -2.59 -7.18 11.75
C PRO A 55 -1.46 -6.31 12.30
N GLY A 56 -0.83 -6.79 13.38
CA GLY A 56 0.21 -6.07 14.12
C GLY A 56 -0.23 -4.67 14.51
N CYS A 57 -1.41 -4.56 15.12
CA CYS A 57 -2.02 -3.26 15.43
C CYS A 57 -1.17 -2.39 16.36
N GLY A 58 -0.28 -3.02 17.15
CA GLY A 58 0.50 -2.34 18.17
C GLY A 58 -0.38 -1.50 19.09
N ASN A 59 0.12 -0.35 19.50
CA ASN A 59 -0.63 0.67 20.24
C ASN A 59 -0.99 1.88 19.36
N SER A 60 -1.19 1.67 18.05
CA SER A 60 -1.57 2.74 17.12
C SER A 60 -2.99 3.23 17.40
N SER A 61 -3.23 4.52 17.24
CA SER A 61 -4.56 5.15 17.29
C SER A 61 -5.35 4.94 16.00
N LEU A 62 -4.71 4.52 14.89
CA LEU A 62 -5.35 4.46 13.57
C LEU A 62 -6.69 3.70 13.57
N SER A 63 -6.78 2.58 14.30
CA SER A 63 -8.02 1.81 14.39
C SER A 63 -9.12 2.52 15.18
N ALA A 64 -8.74 3.25 16.23
CA ALA A 64 -9.65 4.11 16.99
C ALA A 64 -10.12 5.30 16.17
N ASP A 65 -9.22 5.95 15.43
CA ASP A 65 -9.54 7.09 14.57
C ASP A 65 -10.51 6.69 13.45
N LEU A 66 -10.29 5.53 12.82
CA LEU A 66 -11.22 4.94 11.85
C LEU A 66 -12.58 4.59 12.50
N TYR A 67 -12.58 4.05 13.71
CA TYR A 67 -13.82 3.73 14.41
C TYR A 67 -14.66 4.99 14.65
N ASP A 68 -14.03 6.06 15.16
CA ASP A 68 -14.68 7.29 15.58
C ASP A 68 -15.30 8.08 14.40
N ILE A 69 -14.77 7.91 13.18
CA ILE A 69 -15.36 8.49 11.95
C ILE A 69 -16.41 7.57 11.29
N GLY A 70 -16.70 6.40 11.89
CA GLY A 70 -17.80 5.53 11.51
C GLY A 70 -17.42 4.28 10.72
N TYR A 71 -16.25 3.68 10.99
CA TYR A 71 -15.91 2.32 10.54
C TYR A 71 -16.08 1.33 11.70
N PRO A 72 -17.27 0.74 11.90
CA PRO A 72 -17.58 0.02 13.15
C PRO A 72 -17.01 -1.40 13.22
N ASN A 73 -16.69 -2.02 12.08
CA ASN A 73 -16.36 -3.45 11.98
C ASN A 73 -14.85 -3.67 11.88
N ILE A 74 -14.13 -3.36 12.97
CA ILE A 74 -12.66 -3.46 13.01
C ILE A 74 -12.22 -4.57 13.96
N THR A 75 -11.40 -5.48 13.45
CA THR A 75 -10.70 -6.49 14.24
C THR A 75 -9.21 -6.23 14.19
N ASN A 76 -8.59 -6.06 15.36
CA ASN A 76 -7.17 -5.82 15.53
C ASN A 76 -6.51 -7.08 16.08
N ILE A 77 -5.35 -7.46 15.54
CA ILE A 77 -4.54 -8.57 16.07
C ILE A 77 -3.10 -8.17 16.31
N ASP A 78 -2.46 -8.77 17.31
CA ASP A 78 -1.05 -8.59 17.62
C ASP A 78 -0.48 -9.80 18.38
N VAL A 79 0.82 -10.07 18.21
CA VAL A 79 1.56 -11.12 18.92
C VAL A 79 1.98 -10.70 20.34
N SER A 80 1.79 -9.43 20.71
CA SER A 80 2.05 -8.92 22.04
C SER A 80 0.79 -8.93 22.91
N GLU A 81 0.70 -9.86 23.86
CA GLU A 81 -0.38 -9.85 24.86
C GLU A 81 -0.43 -8.56 25.68
N VAL A 82 0.73 -7.92 25.88
CA VAL A 82 0.84 -6.64 26.60
C VAL A 82 0.03 -5.58 25.86
N VAL A 83 0.27 -5.42 24.56
CA VAL A 83 -0.40 -4.39 23.77
C VAL A 83 -1.87 -4.70 23.59
N ILE A 84 -2.25 -5.97 23.43
CA ILE A 84 -3.65 -6.36 23.34
C ILE A 84 -4.41 -6.01 24.63
N ARG A 85 -3.83 -6.26 25.81
CA ARG A 85 -4.47 -5.85 27.08
C ARG A 85 -4.59 -4.34 27.19
N GLN A 86 -3.53 -3.60 26.83
CA GLN A 86 -3.54 -2.14 26.82
C GLN A 86 -4.63 -1.60 25.89
N MET A 87 -4.70 -2.09 24.65
CA MET A 87 -5.64 -1.60 23.66
C MET A 87 -7.09 -1.92 23.98
N LYS A 88 -7.37 -3.05 24.64
CA LYS A 88 -8.70 -3.35 25.19
C LYS A 88 -9.15 -2.33 26.24
N VAL A 89 -8.23 -1.89 27.12
CA VAL A 89 -8.54 -0.89 28.14
C VAL A 89 -8.72 0.48 27.51
N THR A 90 -7.81 0.90 26.63
CA THR A 90 -7.85 2.21 25.96
C THR A 90 -9.08 2.37 25.07
N ASN A 91 -9.61 1.28 24.52
CA ASN A 91 -10.75 1.29 23.60
C ASN A 91 -12.01 0.64 24.18
N ALA A 92 -12.15 0.63 25.51
CA ALA A 92 -13.30 -0.02 26.17
C ALA A 92 -14.66 0.52 25.70
N ASP A 93 -14.73 1.81 25.37
CA ASP A 93 -15.97 2.46 24.89
C ASP A 93 -16.29 2.15 23.41
N ARG A 94 -15.35 1.59 22.65
CA ARG A 94 -15.52 1.22 21.23
C ARG A 94 -15.96 -0.23 21.10
N THR A 95 -17.15 -0.52 21.61
CA THR A 95 -17.62 -1.90 21.92
C THR A 95 -17.64 -2.86 20.74
N SER A 96 -17.76 -2.37 19.50
CA SER A 96 -17.75 -3.23 18.30
C SER A 96 -16.34 -3.53 17.78
N MET A 97 -15.33 -2.80 18.25
CA MET A 97 -13.94 -3.00 17.85
C MET A 97 -13.30 -4.11 18.68
N ARG A 98 -12.68 -5.09 18.01
CA ARG A 98 -12.09 -6.26 18.64
C ARG A 98 -10.57 -6.13 18.70
N PHE A 99 -9.97 -6.64 19.78
CA PHE A 99 -8.52 -6.79 19.94
C PHE A 99 -8.21 -8.21 20.37
N LEU A 100 -7.48 -8.96 19.56
CA LEU A 100 -7.19 -10.38 19.78
C LEU A 100 -5.68 -10.63 19.81
N TYR A 101 -5.23 -11.41 20.78
CA TYR A 101 -3.89 -11.96 20.74
C TYR A 101 -3.86 -13.06 19.67
N MET A 102 -3.08 -12.85 18.61
CA MET A 102 -3.01 -13.79 17.49
C MET A 102 -1.75 -13.54 16.67
N ASP A 103 -1.16 -14.62 16.16
CA ASP A 103 -0.06 -14.57 15.20
C ASP A 103 -0.61 -14.38 13.79
N ALA A 104 -0.16 -13.31 13.11
CA ALA A 104 -0.56 -13.00 11.74
C ALA A 104 -0.05 -14.05 10.72
N LEU A 105 0.92 -14.88 11.09
CA LEU A 105 1.42 -15.98 10.26
C LEU A 105 0.53 -17.23 10.33
N ASN A 106 -0.41 -17.30 11.29
CA ASN A 106 -1.29 -18.43 11.54
C ASN A 106 -2.59 -17.94 12.21
N MET A 107 -3.45 -17.30 11.42
CA MET A 107 -4.69 -16.71 11.90
C MET A 107 -5.79 -17.76 12.02
N THR A 108 -6.62 -17.65 13.05
CA THR A 108 -7.74 -18.59 13.28
C THR A 108 -9.07 -18.09 12.71
N PHE A 109 -9.01 -17.15 11.77
CA PHE A 109 -10.19 -16.63 11.06
C PHE A 109 -10.65 -17.58 9.96
N GLU A 110 -11.90 -17.45 9.56
CA GLU A 110 -12.44 -18.21 8.45
C GLU A 110 -11.89 -17.71 7.10
N ASN A 111 -11.99 -18.56 6.08
CA ASN A 111 -11.66 -18.15 4.73
C ASN A 111 -12.63 -17.06 4.27
N GLU A 112 -12.12 -16.05 3.57
CA GLU A 112 -12.95 -14.98 3.00
C GLU A 112 -13.84 -14.25 4.02
N GLU A 113 -13.33 -14.03 5.24
CA GLU A 113 -14.02 -13.31 6.31
C GLU A 113 -13.99 -11.78 6.12
N PHE A 114 -12.85 -11.24 5.66
CA PHE A 114 -12.60 -9.80 5.64
C PHE A 114 -12.72 -9.16 4.26
N ASN A 115 -13.23 -7.92 4.24
CA ASN A 115 -13.24 -7.09 3.04
C ASN A 115 -11.90 -6.37 2.85
N VAL A 116 -11.26 -5.98 3.95
CA VAL A 116 -9.99 -5.26 3.94
C VAL A 116 -9.06 -5.84 4.99
N VAL A 117 -7.80 -6.04 4.60
CA VAL A 117 -6.68 -6.20 5.53
C VAL A 117 -5.84 -4.94 5.43
N LEU A 118 -5.74 -4.19 6.52
CA LEU A 118 -5.01 -2.92 6.62
C LEU A 118 -3.74 -3.12 7.46
N ASP A 119 -2.60 -3.23 6.79
CA ASP A 119 -1.28 -3.35 7.40
C ASP A 119 -0.63 -1.97 7.48
N LYS A 120 -0.04 -1.64 8.64
CA LYS A 120 0.80 -0.45 8.81
C LYS A 120 2.09 -0.83 9.52
N GLY A 121 3.13 -1.06 8.72
CA GLY A 121 4.48 -1.42 9.18
C GLY A 121 4.65 -2.79 9.81
N THR A 122 3.63 -3.64 9.77
CA THR A 122 3.78 -5.04 10.20
C THR A 122 4.57 -5.82 9.17
N LEU A 123 4.34 -5.57 7.88
CA LEU A 123 5.16 -6.14 6.81
C LEU A 123 6.64 -5.77 6.95
N ASP A 124 6.94 -4.49 7.20
CA ASP A 124 8.33 -4.03 7.39
C ASP A 124 8.99 -4.70 8.62
N ALA A 125 8.24 -4.91 9.71
CA ALA A 125 8.73 -5.58 10.90
C ALA A 125 8.99 -7.09 10.68
N LEU A 126 8.15 -7.74 9.87
CA LEU A 126 8.28 -9.16 9.52
C LEU A 126 9.31 -9.41 8.41
N MET A 127 9.69 -8.39 7.64
CA MET A 127 10.63 -8.48 6.53
C MET A 127 11.86 -7.58 6.69
N PRO A 128 12.67 -7.77 7.76
CA PRO A 128 13.84 -6.93 8.02
C PRO A 128 14.99 -7.13 7.02
N ASP A 129 15.00 -8.27 6.32
CA ASP A 129 15.99 -8.67 5.33
C ASP A 129 15.35 -9.55 4.23
N ASP A 130 16.16 -10.04 3.29
CA ASP A 130 15.78 -10.93 2.19
C ASP A 130 16.28 -12.37 2.38
N SER A 131 16.57 -12.79 3.61
CA SER A 131 16.99 -14.17 3.91
C SER A 131 15.89 -15.19 3.58
N GLU A 132 16.27 -16.45 3.37
CA GLU A 132 15.32 -17.54 3.09
C GLU A 132 14.29 -17.71 4.22
N GLU A 133 14.74 -17.66 5.49
CA GLU A 133 13.87 -17.74 6.67
C GLU A 133 12.83 -16.60 6.68
N THR A 134 13.26 -15.37 6.40
CA THR A 134 12.37 -14.22 6.29
C THR A 134 11.37 -14.42 5.14
N ASN A 135 11.82 -14.92 3.98
CA ASN A 135 10.93 -15.19 2.84
C ASN A 135 9.88 -16.26 3.14
N GLU A 136 10.25 -17.36 3.81
CA GLU A 136 9.30 -18.38 4.25
C GLU A 136 8.25 -17.80 5.21
N ARG A 137 8.68 -16.95 6.14
CA ARG A 137 7.79 -16.23 7.06
C ARG A 137 6.81 -15.32 6.32
N ILE A 138 7.29 -14.52 5.37
CA ILE A 138 6.43 -13.63 4.57
C ILE A 138 5.48 -14.42 3.66
N ASN A 139 5.91 -15.56 3.12
CA ASN A 139 5.01 -16.45 2.37
C ASN A 139 3.85 -16.92 3.25
N LYS A 140 4.08 -17.27 4.53
CA LYS A 140 3.00 -17.62 5.47
C LYS A 140 2.06 -16.43 5.70
N TYR A 141 2.61 -15.25 5.95
CA TYR A 141 1.82 -14.03 6.16
C TYR A 141 0.92 -13.69 4.95
N PHE A 142 1.50 -13.70 3.75
CA PHE A 142 0.76 -13.40 2.52
C PHE A 142 -0.27 -14.47 2.17
N ASN A 143 -0.01 -15.74 2.49
CA ASN A 143 -1.00 -16.81 2.35
C ASN A 143 -2.19 -16.60 3.29
N GLU A 144 -1.95 -16.19 4.55
CA GLU A 144 -3.03 -15.84 5.48
C GLU A 144 -3.84 -14.66 4.98
N ILE A 145 -3.19 -13.58 4.53
CA ILE A 145 -3.87 -12.42 3.92
C ILE A 145 -4.74 -12.87 2.73
N LYS A 146 -4.19 -13.66 1.81
CA LYS A 146 -4.92 -14.19 0.65
C LYS A 146 -6.11 -15.04 1.08
N ARG A 147 -5.97 -15.86 2.13
CA ARG A 147 -7.00 -16.77 2.62
C ARG A 147 -8.16 -16.03 3.28
N VAL A 148 -7.87 -15.10 4.19
CA VAL A 148 -8.89 -14.38 4.96
C VAL A 148 -9.59 -13.27 4.16
N LEU A 149 -8.98 -12.78 3.07
CA LEU A 149 -9.60 -11.80 2.18
C LEU A 149 -10.68 -12.42 1.30
N LYS A 150 -11.84 -11.76 1.24
CA LYS A 150 -12.90 -12.02 0.25
C LYS A 150 -12.40 -11.78 -1.17
N ILE A 151 -13.07 -12.40 -2.15
CA ILE A 151 -13.01 -11.93 -3.53
C ILE A 151 -13.44 -10.45 -3.58
N SER A 152 -12.71 -9.64 -4.34
CA SER A 152 -12.80 -8.17 -4.37
C SER A 152 -12.41 -7.47 -3.06
N GLY A 153 -11.85 -8.21 -2.11
CA GLY A 153 -11.21 -7.68 -0.92
C GLY A 153 -9.84 -7.07 -1.23
N ARG A 154 -9.37 -6.20 -0.35
CA ARG A 154 -8.15 -5.40 -0.54
C ARG A 154 -7.17 -5.63 0.59
N PHE A 155 -5.93 -5.95 0.24
CA PHE A 155 -4.79 -5.73 1.11
C PHE A 155 -4.31 -4.29 0.90
N VAL A 156 -4.38 -3.47 1.95
CA VAL A 156 -3.91 -2.08 1.97
C VAL A 156 -2.72 -2.03 2.94
N CYS A 157 -1.52 -1.82 2.44
CA CYS A 157 -0.28 -1.90 3.21
C CYS A 157 0.45 -0.57 3.18
N ILE A 158 0.65 0.03 4.35
CA ILE A 158 1.45 1.25 4.52
C ILE A 158 2.87 0.81 4.93
N THR A 159 3.86 1.14 4.10
CA THR A 159 5.23 0.62 4.19
C THR A 159 6.25 1.62 3.67
N LEU A 160 7.51 1.47 4.07
CA LEU A 160 8.64 2.17 3.45
C LEU A 160 9.02 1.61 2.06
N LEU A 161 8.44 0.46 1.70
CA LEU A 161 8.58 -0.19 0.39
C LEU A 161 10.05 -0.34 -0.03
N GLN A 162 10.87 -0.85 0.89
CA GLN A 162 12.25 -1.19 0.59
C GLN A 162 12.32 -2.21 -0.57
N SER A 163 13.47 -2.29 -1.22
CA SER A 163 13.65 -3.02 -2.47
C SER A 163 13.24 -4.50 -2.36
N HIS A 164 13.65 -5.19 -1.29
CA HIS A 164 13.26 -6.58 -1.04
C HIS A 164 11.75 -6.73 -0.77
N ILE A 165 11.14 -5.79 -0.05
CA ILE A 165 9.69 -5.77 0.20
C ILE A 165 8.91 -5.62 -1.11
N LEU A 166 9.33 -4.68 -1.96
CA LEU A 166 8.71 -4.49 -3.28
C LEU A 166 8.85 -5.75 -4.14
N SER A 167 10.04 -6.35 -4.18
CA SER A 167 10.27 -7.61 -4.91
C SER A 167 9.28 -8.68 -4.47
N LYS A 168 9.12 -8.85 -3.16
CA LYS A 168 8.27 -9.88 -2.59
C LYS A 168 6.78 -9.65 -2.84
N LEU A 169 6.35 -8.39 -2.76
CA LEU A 169 4.99 -7.99 -3.11
C LEU A 169 4.68 -8.25 -4.58
N LEU A 170 5.59 -7.91 -5.49
CA LEU A 170 5.42 -8.17 -6.93
C LEU A 170 5.42 -9.66 -7.23
N GLU A 171 6.31 -10.44 -6.60
CA GLU A 171 6.34 -11.90 -6.75
C GLU A 171 5.00 -12.54 -6.38
N PHE A 172 4.41 -12.12 -5.25
CA PHE A 172 3.21 -12.76 -4.72
C PHE A 172 1.90 -12.21 -5.31
N PHE A 173 1.79 -10.88 -5.50
CA PHE A 173 0.54 -10.20 -5.84
C PHE A 173 0.44 -9.74 -7.29
N CYS A 174 1.37 -10.11 -8.18
CA CYS A 174 1.27 -9.84 -9.62
C CYS A 174 1.02 -11.12 -10.45
N ASP A 175 0.03 -11.92 -10.03
CA ASP A 175 -0.53 -13.01 -10.83
C ASP A 175 -1.88 -12.61 -11.49
N LYS A 176 -2.58 -13.57 -12.11
CA LYS A 176 -3.89 -13.34 -12.78
C LYS A 176 -5.07 -13.10 -11.81
N THR A 177 -4.84 -13.14 -10.51
CA THR A 177 -5.84 -13.07 -9.44
C THR A 177 -5.77 -11.79 -8.64
N TRP A 178 -4.87 -10.86 -8.98
CA TRP A 178 -4.69 -9.61 -8.25
C TRP A 178 -4.58 -8.39 -9.17
N MET A 179 -5.14 -7.27 -8.71
CA MET A 179 -4.81 -5.94 -9.22
C MET A 179 -3.92 -5.25 -8.20
N PHE A 180 -2.76 -4.78 -8.63
CA PHE A 180 -1.74 -4.20 -7.76
C PHE A 180 -1.56 -2.71 -8.05
N ARG A 181 -1.53 -1.88 -7.00
CA ARG A 181 -1.30 -0.43 -7.07
C ARG A 181 -0.33 -0.01 -5.98
N VAL A 182 0.49 0.99 -6.26
CA VAL A 182 1.38 1.63 -5.29
C VAL A 182 1.09 3.12 -5.36
N VAL A 183 0.98 3.78 -4.22
CA VAL A 183 0.76 5.22 -4.13
C VAL A 183 1.73 5.78 -3.10
N ARG A 184 2.44 6.86 -3.43
CA ARG A 184 3.31 7.56 -2.48
C ARG A 184 2.49 8.53 -1.62
N CYS A 185 2.80 8.60 -0.33
CA CYS A 185 2.09 9.38 0.68
C CYS A 185 2.90 10.61 1.08
N HIS A 186 2.83 11.67 0.27
CA HIS A 186 3.59 12.91 0.51
C HIS A 186 3.22 13.58 1.84
N GLU A 187 1.94 13.57 2.22
CA GLU A 187 1.43 14.15 3.48
C GLU A 187 2.13 13.54 4.71
N ALA A 188 2.39 12.22 4.69
CA ALA A 188 3.09 11.53 5.76
C ALA A 188 4.60 11.86 5.78
N GLU A 189 5.19 12.08 4.60
CA GLU A 189 6.59 12.48 4.47
C GLU A 189 6.81 13.92 4.97
N GLU A 190 5.94 14.85 4.61
CA GLU A 190 5.99 16.26 5.03
C GLU A 190 5.90 16.40 6.54
N LYS A 191 4.92 15.74 7.19
CA LYS A 191 4.81 15.74 8.66
C LYS A 191 6.03 15.13 9.35
N ASN A 192 6.65 14.10 8.76
CA ASN A 192 7.88 13.53 9.30
C ASN A 192 9.08 14.50 9.17
N ALA A 193 9.12 15.32 8.11
CA ALA A 193 10.14 16.35 7.93
C ALA A 193 9.98 17.50 8.92
N GLU A 194 8.74 17.92 9.20
CA GLU A 194 8.45 18.96 10.19
C GLU A 194 8.87 18.57 11.62
N ASN A 195 8.78 17.27 11.92
CA ASN A 195 9.10 16.72 13.24
C ASN A 195 10.59 16.32 13.40
N GLY A 196 11.41 16.39 12.35
CA GLY A 196 12.80 15.88 12.36
C GLY A 196 13.77 16.66 11.48
N ALA A 197 14.97 16.94 12.00
CA ALA A 197 16.06 17.60 11.27
C ALA A 197 16.86 16.63 10.36
N GLY A 198 16.22 15.88 9.45
CA GLY A 198 16.89 14.86 8.64
C GLY A 198 16.14 14.37 7.40
N MET A 199 16.78 13.45 6.64
CA MET A 199 16.18 12.80 5.46
C MET A 199 14.94 12.01 5.84
N THR A 200 13.79 12.37 5.27
CA THR A 200 12.55 11.63 5.42
C THR A 200 12.54 10.41 4.51
N LEU A 201 12.26 9.25 5.07
CA LEU A 201 12.06 8.04 4.29
C LEU A 201 10.70 8.12 3.58
N PRO A 202 10.63 7.76 2.28
CA PRO A 202 9.37 7.82 1.55
C PRO A 202 8.38 6.79 2.10
N VAL A 203 7.12 7.19 2.19
CA VAL A 203 6.03 6.33 2.69
C VAL A 203 5.12 5.99 1.52
N PHE A 204 4.74 4.72 1.43
CA PHE A 204 3.88 4.22 0.36
C PHE A 204 2.68 3.48 0.91
N VAL A 205 1.55 3.60 0.22
CA VAL A 205 0.38 2.72 0.33
C VAL A 205 0.38 1.78 -0.86
N VAL A 206 0.56 0.50 -0.60
CA VAL A 206 0.38 -0.59 -1.56
C VAL A 206 -1.04 -1.11 -1.44
N VAL A 207 -1.73 -1.27 -2.56
CA VAL A 207 -3.08 -1.85 -2.62
C VAL A 207 -3.10 -3.04 -3.56
N ALA A 208 -3.32 -4.23 -3.01
CA ALA A 208 -3.55 -5.45 -3.77
C ALA A 208 -5.03 -5.87 -3.64
N THR A 209 -5.77 -5.87 -4.74
CA THR A 209 -7.19 -6.27 -4.78
C THR A 209 -7.33 -7.68 -5.31
N LYS A 210 -7.95 -8.57 -4.54
CA LYS A 210 -8.16 -9.99 -4.87
C LYS A 210 -9.29 -10.13 -5.89
N PHE A 211 -9.10 -10.95 -6.90
CA PHE A 211 -10.09 -11.29 -7.92
C PHE A 211 -10.15 -12.81 -8.14
N LYS A 212 -11.22 -13.26 -8.79
CA LYS A 212 -11.21 -14.57 -9.45
C LYS A 212 -10.21 -14.51 -10.61
N GLU A 213 -9.64 -15.65 -11.00
CA GLU A 213 -8.68 -15.69 -12.10
C GLU A 213 -9.24 -14.99 -13.34
N MET A 214 -8.50 -14.00 -13.84
CA MET A 214 -8.86 -13.23 -15.02
C MET A 214 -8.08 -13.77 -16.23
N PRO A 215 -8.75 -14.41 -17.22
CA PRO A 215 -8.06 -14.99 -18.37
C PRO A 215 -7.34 -13.96 -19.25
N LYS A 216 -7.67 -12.67 -19.13
CA LYS A 216 -7.16 -11.56 -19.94
C LYS A 216 -6.68 -10.39 -19.05
N LEU A 217 -5.75 -10.67 -18.14
CA LEU A 217 -5.08 -9.59 -17.41
C LEU A 217 -3.96 -9.00 -18.28
N HIS A 218 -4.05 -7.70 -18.57
CA HIS A 218 -3.00 -6.94 -19.23
C HIS A 218 -2.30 -6.08 -18.18
N PHE A 219 -0.98 -6.23 -18.06
CA PHE A 219 -0.16 -5.36 -17.22
C PHE A 219 -0.11 -3.97 -17.86
N LEU A 220 -0.85 -3.02 -17.31
CA LEU A 220 -0.84 -1.62 -17.75
C LEU A 220 -0.09 -0.76 -16.72
N PHE A 221 1.10 -0.29 -17.06
CA PHE A 221 1.81 0.70 -16.24
C PHE A 221 1.39 2.10 -16.69
N THR A 222 0.89 2.95 -15.79
CA THR A 222 0.38 4.29 -16.14
C THR A 222 0.89 5.35 -15.18
N PHE A 223 2.01 5.98 -15.52
CA PHE A 223 2.53 7.08 -14.71
C PHE A 223 1.59 8.29 -14.79
N GLY A 224 0.96 8.66 -13.68
CA GLY A 224 0.13 9.85 -13.57
C GLY A 224 0.98 11.10 -13.34
N SER A 225 0.93 12.06 -14.25
CA SER A 225 1.39 13.43 -14.00
C SER A 225 0.23 14.40 -14.22
N TYR A 226 -0.34 14.91 -13.13
CA TYR A 226 -1.32 16.00 -13.22
C TYR A 226 -0.58 17.33 -13.27
N TYR A 227 -0.43 17.90 -14.47
CA TYR A 227 -0.02 19.30 -14.66
C TYR A 227 -1.27 20.16 -14.85
N SER A 228 -1.47 21.14 -13.98
CA SER A 228 -2.46 22.21 -14.19
C SER A 228 -1.86 23.27 -15.11
N ALA A 229 -2.16 23.22 -16.40
CA ALA A 229 -1.82 24.29 -17.33
C ALA A 229 -2.94 25.34 -17.35
N LEU A 230 -2.69 26.49 -16.71
CA LEU A 230 -3.37 27.74 -16.99
C LEU A 230 -2.84 28.29 -18.33
N SER A 231 -3.54 28.06 -19.43
CA SER A 231 -3.55 29.01 -20.55
C SER A 231 -4.72 28.74 -21.50
N SER A 232 -5.41 29.83 -21.82
CA SER A 232 -6.58 29.92 -22.68
C SER A 232 -6.18 29.88 -24.16
N THR A 233 -6.60 28.84 -24.90
CA THR A 233 -7.08 28.94 -26.31
C THR A 233 -7.84 27.66 -26.71
N PRO A 234 -8.86 27.74 -27.60
CA PRO A 234 -9.80 26.66 -27.84
C PRO A 234 -9.34 25.75 -28.98
N VAL A 235 -9.16 24.45 -28.73
CA VAL A 235 -9.03 23.43 -29.80
C VAL A 235 -9.77 22.14 -29.39
N LEU A 236 -10.62 21.70 -30.33
CA LEU A 236 -11.52 20.54 -30.41
C LEU A 236 -11.37 19.40 -29.38
N GLN A 237 -12.47 19.13 -28.67
CA GLN A 237 -12.67 18.02 -27.73
C GLN A 237 -12.88 16.66 -28.44
N PRO A 238 -12.31 15.56 -27.91
CA PRO A 238 -12.90 14.23 -28.01
C PRO A 238 -13.81 13.98 -26.80
N ILE A 239 -14.97 13.37 -27.06
CA ILE A 239 -16.03 13.04 -26.11
C ILE A 239 -15.48 12.16 -24.97
N ALA A 240 -15.32 12.74 -23.79
CA ALA A 240 -15.14 12.02 -22.53
C ALA A 240 -16.53 11.74 -21.95
N VAL A 241 -16.86 10.46 -21.74
CA VAL A 241 -18.02 10.09 -20.93
C VAL A 241 -17.71 10.46 -19.48
N HIS A 242 -18.33 11.55 -19.05
CA HIS A 242 -18.25 12.14 -17.72
C HIS A 242 -18.92 11.20 -16.70
N CYS A 243 -18.18 10.74 -15.69
CA CYS A 243 -18.78 10.34 -14.41
C CYS A 243 -18.57 11.52 -13.44
N PRO A 244 -19.64 12.17 -12.92
CA PRO A 244 -19.49 13.31 -12.03
C PRO A 244 -19.13 12.81 -10.62
N GLY A 245 -17.91 13.09 -10.18
CA GLY A 245 -17.51 13.04 -8.76
C GLY A 245 -17.36 14.48 -8.23
N PRO A 246 -17.60 14.72 -6.93
CA PRO A 246 -17.62 16.08 -6.38
C PRO A 246 -16.23 16.73 -6.43
N LEU A 247 -16.25 18.03 -6.73
CA LEU A 247 -15.09 18.93 -6.81
C LEU A 247 -14.30 18.92 -5.49
N VAL A 248 -13.00 18.62 -5.56
CA VAL A 248 -12.03 18.78 -4.46
C VAL A 248 -11.09 19.94 -4.81
N PRO A 249 -10.72 20.83 -3.87
CA PRO A 249 -9.91 22.01 -4.16
C PRO A 249 -8.46 21.67 -4.55
N SER A 250 -7.86 22.58 -5.30
CA SER A 250 -6.53 22.51 -5.90
C SER A 250 -5.38 22.33 -4.89
N GLY A 251 -4.70 21.19 -4.98
CA GLY A 251 -3.34 20.96 -4.50
C GLY A 251 -2.66 19.99 -5.46
N SER A 252 -1.53 20.38 -6.05
CA SER A 252 -0.81 19.58 -7.04
C SER A 252 -0.24 18.31 -6.41
N GLN A 253 -0.86 17.16 -6.68
CA GLN A 253 -0.40 15.84 -6.23
C GLN A 253 0.39 15.14 -7.35
N HIS A 254 1.61 14.68 -7.05
CA HIS A 254 2.33 13.72 -7.89
C HIS A 254 2.01 12.29 -7.44
N SER A 255 1.04 11.66 -8.10
CA SER A 255 0.68 10.25 -7.89
C SER A 255 1.35 9.37 -8.95
N PHE A 256 2.27 8.49 -8.54
CA PHE A 256 2.72 7.42 -9.41
C PHE A 256 1.70 6.29 -9.34
N ASP A 257 0.87 6.13 -10.36
CA ASP A 257 0.02 4.95 -10.46
C ASP A 257 0.76 3.84 -11.21
N VAL A 258 1.02 2.70 -10.58
CA VAL A 258 1.24 1.47 -11.34
C VAL A 258 -0.13 0.81 -11.43
N ILE A 259 -0.81 0.93 -12.57
CA ILE A 259 -2.24 0.55 -12.64
C ILE A 259 -2.52 -0.92 -12.88
N CYS A 260 -1.69 -1.75 -13.50
CA CYS A 260 -2.01 -3.15 -13.81
C CYS A 260 -3.52 -3.49 -14.01
N ALA A 261 -4.20 -2.81 -14.94
CA ALA A 261 -5.63 -2.97 -15.16
C ALA A 261 -5.96 -3.54 -16.55
N SER A 262 -6.89 -4.49 -16.57
CA SER A 262 -7.54 -4.96 -17.80
C SER A 262 -8.55 -3.92 -18.31
N ARG A 263 -8.45 -3.54 -19.59
CA ARG A 263 -9.49 -2.78 -20.29
C ARG A 263 -10.53 -3.76 -20.87
N TRP A 264 -11.82 -3.48 -20.70
CA TRP A 264 -12.93 -4.11 -21.41
C TRP A 264 -13.42 -3.15 -22.51
N GLY A 265 -13.48 -3.61 -23.77
CA GLY A 265 -14.01 -2.87 -24.92
C GLY A 265 -13.62 -3.52 -26.25
N PRO A 266 -14.48 -3.47 -27.29
CA PRO A 266 -14.41 -4.37 -28.43
C PRO A 266 -13.21 -4.09 -29.35
N THR A 267 -12.68 -5.17 -29.90
CA THR A 267 -11.66 -5.24 -30.94
C THR A 267 -12.12 -4.52 -32.20
N ASN A 268 -11.40 -3.48 -32.63
CA ASN A 268 -11.01 -3.19 -34.03
C ASN A 268 -10.60 -1.71 -34.19
N ALA A 269 -9.29 -1.44 -34.25
CA ALA A 269 -8.73 -0.27 -34.95
C ALA A 269 -7.24 -0.54 -35.26
N SER A 270 -6.84 -0.35 -36.52
CA SER A 270 -5.50 -0.64 -37.07
C SER A 270 -4.46 0.43 -36.72
N PHE A 271 -3.18 0.03 -36.77
CA PHE A 271 -2.04 0.66 -36.11
C PHE A 271 -1.35 1.81 -36.90
N THR A 272 -2.04 2.63 -37.69
CA THR A 272 -1.35 3.56 -38.62
C THR A 272 -1.54 5.07 -38.42
N ASP A 273 -2.41 5.56 -37.55
CA ASP A 273 -2.79 6.99 -37.59
C ASP A 273 -2.29 7.88 -36.44
N LEU A 274 -1.22 7.51 -35.71
CA LEU A 274 -0.74 8.28 -34.54
C LEU A 274 0.75 8.67 -34.55
N LEU A 275 1.38 8.68 -35.72
CA LEU A 275 2.69 9.31 -35.91
C LEU A 275 2.52 10.51 -36.83
N LEU A 276 2.41 11.71 -36.25
CA LEU A 276 2.84 13.01 -36.78
C LEU A 276 2.21 14.12 -35.93
N ALA A 277 2.80 14.41 -34.76
CA ALA A 277 2.75 15.74 -34.15
C ALA A 277 3.73 15.85 -32.97
N ASP A 278 4.65 16.77 -33.17
CA ASP A 278 5.25 17.64 -32.16
C ASP A 278 6.58 17.24 -31.49
N GLN A 279 7.56 18.11 -31.73
CA GLN A 279 8.89 18.12 -31.16
C GLN A 279 8.95 19.21 -30.08
N ARG A 280 9.28 18.82 -28.83
CA ARG A 280 9.96 19.69 -27.83
C ARG A 280 10.46 18.84 -26.64
N PRO A 281 11.50 19.30 -25.90
CA PRO A 281 12.36 18.42 -25.11
C PRO A 281 11.72 18.07 -23.77
N SER A 282 11.09 16.91 -23.72
CA SER A 282 10.83 16.16 -22.50
C SER A 282 11.13 14.71 -22.83
N VAL A 283 12.02 14.09 -22.07
CA VAL A 283 12.41 12.69 -22.28
C VAL A 283 11.23 11.81 -21.88
N LEU A 284 10.31 11.64 -22.82
CA LEU A 284 9.26 10.65 -22.81
C LEU A 284 9.91 9.32 -23.17
N LEU A 285 10.48 8.63 -22.18
CA LEU A 285 11.01 7.29 -22.39
C LEU A 285 9.86 6.29 -22.30
N ALA A 286 9.03 6.25 -23.34
CA ALA A 286 8.02 5.22 -23.54
C ALA A 286 8.73 3.93 -24.01
N PHE A 287 9.00 3.00 -23.09
CA PHE A 287 9.45 1.67 -23.50
C PHE A 287 8.26 0.82 -23.91
N ARG A 288 8.11 0.65 -25.22
CA ARG A 288 7.41 -0.48 -25.83
C ARG A 288 8.20 -1.73 -25.46
N VAL A 289 7.77 -2.49 -24.44
CA VAL A 289 8.31 -3.82 -24.17
C VAL A 289 8.02 -4.65 -25.42
N LEU A 290 9.07 -4.88 -26.19
CA LEU A 290 9.05 -5.73 -27.37
C LEU A 290 8.56 -7.10 -26.92
N ARG A 291 7.33 -7.41 -27.32
CA ARG A 291 6.83 -8.78 -27.36
C ARG A 291 7.75 -9.52 -28.32
N ASN A 292 8.69 -10.26 -27.77
CA ASN A 292 9.01 -11.65 -28.11
C ASN A 292 10.31 -12.02 -27.37
N SER A 293 10.26 -13.14 -26.64
CA SER A 293 11.43 -13.96 -26.26
C SER A 293 12.16 -13.72 -24.92
N LEU A 294 11.61 -13.01 -23.92
CA LEU A 294 12.26 -12.93 -22.60
C LEU A 294 11.51 -13.69 -21.50
N HIS A 295 12.27 -14.52 -20.78
CA HIS A 295 11.85 -15.37 -19.66
C HIS A 295 11.22 -14.54 -18.50
N PRO A 296 10.19 -15.03 -17.78
CA PRO A 296 9.43 -14.24 -16.79
C PRO A 296 10.28 -13.55 -15.71
N SER A 297 11.39 -14.17 -15.29
CA SER A 297 12.33 -13.60 -14.32
C SER A 297 13.02 -12.30 -14.78
N LEU A 298 13.24 -12.12 -16.10
CA LEU A 298 13.82 -10.90 -16.66
C LEU A 298 12.83 -9.73 -16.73
N GLN A 299 11.52 -10.01 -16.82
CA GLN A 299 10.48 -8.99 -16.82
C GLN A 299 10.28 -8.40 -15.41
N ILE A 300 10.39 -9.23 -14.38
CA ILE A 300 10.37 -8.80 -12.98
C ILE A 300 11.62 -7.95 -12.68
N ALA A 301 12.80 -8.37 -13.13
CA ALA A 301 14.05 -7.64 -12.94
C ALA A 301 14.06 -6.24 -13.60
N GLN A 302 13.46 -6.07 -14.78
CA GLN A 302 13.35 -4.76 -15.43
C GLN A 302 12.32 -3.85 -14.73
N THR A 303 11.19 -4.40 -14.30
CA THR A 303 10.19 -3.68 -13.51
C THR A 303 10.77 -3.22 -12.17
N TYR A 304 11.57 -4.09 -11.55
CA TYR A 304 12.31 -3.84 -10.33
C TYR A 304 13.32 -2.68 -10.48
N LEU A 305 14.12 -2.68 -11.55
CA LEU A 305 15.07 -1.60 -11.83
C LEU A 305 14.39 -0.25 -12.07
N ILE A 306 13.20 -0.25 -12.66
CA ILE A 306 12.42 0.96 -12.96
C ILE A 306 11.76 1.51 -11.69
N ALA A 307 11.17 0.64 -10.87
CA ALA A 307 10.60 1.05 -9.58
C ALA A 307 11.67 1.57 -8.61
N LEU A 308 12.85 0.94 -8.57
CA LEU A 308 14.02 1.44 -7.82
C LEU A 308 14.49 2.81 -8.32
N LYS A 309 14.62 3.00 -9.63
CA LYS A 309 15.01 4.30 -10.21
C LYS A 309 14.00 5.42 -9.99
N LEU A 310 12.73 5.09 -9.73
CA LEU A 310 11.67 6.07 -9.45
C LEU A 310 11.48 6.32 -7.95
N ALA A 311 11.65 5.30 -7.11
CA ALA A 311 11.60 5.44 -5.65
C ALA A 311 12.80 6.22 -5.09
N TYR A 312 13.97 6.13 -5.73
CA TYR A 312 15.22 6.74 -5.26
C TYR A 312 15.72 7.92 -6.12
N ARG A 313 14.86 8.53 -6.94
CA ARG A 313 15.22 9.77 -7.66
C ARG A 313 15.22 10.96 -6.69
N ASP A 314 16.34 11.16 -6.00
CA ASP A 314 16.70 12.45 -5.42
C ASP A 314 17.13 13.38 -6.56
N PRO A 315 16.51 14.55 -6.76
CA PRO A 315 16.99 15.54 -7.73
C PRO A 315 18.30 16.26 -7.33
N ARG A 316 18.97 15.85 -6.23
CA ARG A 316 20.22 16.46 -5.73
C ARG A 316 21.46 15.54 -5.75
N ILE A 317 21.44 14.44 -6.52
CA ILE A 317 22.64 13.69 -6.91
C ILE A 317 22.78 13.70 -8.43
#